data_AF-A0A3B8VYI5-F1
#
_entry.id   AF-A0A3B8VYI5-F1
#
_cell.length_a   1.000
_cell.length_b   1.000
_cell.length_c   1.000
_cell.angle_alpha   90.00
_cell.angle_beta   90.00
_cell.angle_gamma   90.00
#
_symmetry.space_group_name_H-M   'P 1'
#
loop_
_entity.id
_entity.type
_entity.pdbx_description
1 polymer ?
#
loop_
_entity_poly.entity_id
_entity_poly.type
_entity_poly.pdbx_seq_one_letter_code
_entity_poly.pdbx_strand_id
1 'polypeptide(L)' 'QHPKEVIRIIEESRTFGVGTITEESIKRCKIDFKSSREAKQDFIKYLNTILNLNPKSVGEKLPDDGFYIYAE' A
#
# COMPACT_ATOMS: atom_id res chain seq x y z
N GLN A 1 10.32 -11.94 2.24
CA GLN A 1 11.49 -12.82 2.37
C GLN A 1 11.26 -13.99 3.34
N HIS A 2 10.32 -13.90 4.31
CA HIS A 2 9.99 -15.01 5.24
C HIS A 2 8.46 -15.24 5.36
N PRO A 3 7.78 -15.82 4.36
CA PRO A 3 6.31 -15.87 4.35
C PRO A 3 5.72 -16.70 5.49
N LYS A 4 6.34 -17.82 5.89
CA LYS A 4 5.85 -18.66 7.00
C LYS A 4 5.86 -17.94 8.35
N GLU A 5 6.92 -17.19 8.62
CA GLU A 5 7.05 -16.43 9.86
C GLU A 5 6.05 -15.27 9.91
N VAL A 6 5.83 -14.59 8.78
CA VAL A 6 4.79 -13.57 8.65
C VAL A 6 3.40 -14.15 8.90
N ILE A 7 3.08 -15.33 8.35
CA ILE A 7 1.81 -16.01 8.60
C ILE A 7 1.64 -16.32 10.09
N ARG A 8 2.67 -16.89 10.73
CA ARG A 8 2.65 -17.20 12.17
C ARG A 8 2.35 -15.95 13.00
N ILE A 9 3.04 -14.84 12.76
CA ILE A 9 2.85 -13.56 13.47
C ILE A 9 1.43 -13.03 13.28
N ILE A 10 0.89 -13.10 12.05
CA ILE A 10 -0.46 -12.63 11.72
C ILE A 10 -1.55 -13.48 12.40
N GLU A 11 -1.34 -14.79 12.52
CA GLU A 11 -2.25 -15.70 13.21
C GLU A 11 -2.20 -15.46 14.73
N GLU A 12 -1.00 -15.27 15.29
CA GLU A 12 -0.80 -14.94 16.71
C GLU A 12 -1.40 -13.59 17.10
N SER A 13 -1.35 -12.60 16.20
CA SER A 13 -2.00 -11.30 16.41
C SER A 13 -3.53 -11.36 16.33
N ARG A 14 -4.11 -12.52 15.97
CA ARG A 14 -5.55 -12.76 15.76
C ARG A 14 -6.17 -11.79 14.73
N THR A 15 -5.35 -11.25 13.84
CA THR A 15 -5.84 -10.36 12.77
C THR A 15 -6.55 -11.16 11.68
N PHE A 16 -6.09 -12.38 11.43
CA PHE A 16 -6.75 -13.36 10.57
C PHE A 16 -6.89 -14.69 11.29
N GLY A 17 -7.88 -15.50 10.90
CA GLY A 17 -8.03 -16.86 11.41
C GLY A 17 -6.91 -17.78 10.93
N VAL A 18 -6.58 -18.80 11.73
CA VAL A 18 -5.56 -19.80 11.39
C VAL A 18 -5.87 -20.47 10.06
N GLY A 19 -4.86 -20.58 9.19
CA GLY A 19 -4.97 -21.19 7.86
C GLY A 19 -5.60 -20.31 6.78
N THR A 20 -6.01 -19.07 7.10
CA THR A 20 -6.65 -18.16 6.12
C THR A 20 -5.64 -17.55 5.15
N ILE A 21 -4.41 -17.31 5.61
CA ILE A 21 -3.33 -16.72 4.81
C ILE A 21 -2.36 -17.80 4.38
N THR A 22 -2.08 -17.87 3.09
CA THR A 22 -1.11 -18.81 2.50
C THR A 22 0.14 -18.07 2.06
N GLU A 23 1.23 -18.80 1.78
CA GLU A 23 2.43 -18.19 1.19
C GLU A 23 2.13 -17.54 -0.17
N GLU A 24 1.24 -18.13 -0.96
CA GLU A 24 0.79 -17.55 -2.23
C GLU A 24 -0.01 -16.26 -2.03
N SER A 25 -0.82 -16.17 -0.96
CA SER A 25 -1.50 -14.93 -0.59
C SER A 25 -0.50 -13.80 -0.38
N ILE A 26 0.59 -14.04 0.36
CA ILE A 26 1.65 -13.06 0.60
C ILE A 26 2.35 -12.65 -0.71
N LYS A 27 2.67 -13.61 -1.59
CA LYS A 27 3.30 -13.31 -2.89
C LYS A 27 2.41 -12.46 -3.79
N ARG A 28 1.10 -12.68 -3.76
CA ARG A 28 0.11 -11.92 -4.55
C ARG A 28 -0.04 -10.48 -4.06
N CYS A 29 0.16 -10.21 -2.77
CA CYS A 29 0.12 -8.86 -2.22
C CYS A 29 1.25 -7.94 -2.71
N LYS A 30 2.33 -8.50 -3.30
CA LYS A 30 3.47 -7.72 -3.81
C LYS A 30 4.01 -6.71 -2.79
N ILE A 31 4.18 -7.18 -1.54
CA ILE A 31 4.68 -6.34 -0.45
C ILE A 31 6.07 -5.80 -0.80
N ASP A 32 6.14 -4.49 -1.02
CA ASP A 32 7.33 -3.74 -1.38
C ASP A 32 7.25 -2.39 -0.66
N PHE A 33 8.32 -2.04 0.07
CA PHE A 33 8.39 -0.76 0.77
C PHE A 33 9.15 0.23 -0.11
N LYS A 34 8.49 1.34 -0.42
CA LYS A 34 9.08 2.50 -1.10
C LYS A 34 8.77 3.74 -0.28
N SER A 35 9.75 4.61 -0.11
CA SER A 35 9.53 5.93 0.50
C SER A 35 8.58 6.78 -0.36
N SER A 36 7.97 7.79 0.25
CA SER A 36 7.12 8.77 -0.46
C SER A 36 7.85 9.43 -1.64
N ARG A 37 9.16 9.69 -1.49
CA ARG A 37 10.02 10.22 -2.54
C ARG A 37 10.19 9.24 -3.71
N GLU A 38 10.51 7.98 -3.43
CA GLU A 38 10.70 6.95 -4.46
C GLU A 38 9.40 6.64 -5.20
N ALA A 39 8.27 6.64 -4.48
CA ALA A 39 6.96 6.31 -5.04
C ALA A 39 6.21 7.50 -5.65
N LYS A 40 6.75 8.73 -5.58
CA LYS A 40 6.06 9.97 -5.98
C LYS A 40 5.40 9.88 -7.35
N GLN A 41 6.15 9.44 -8.37
CA GLN A 41 5.63 9.38 -9.74
C GLN A 41 4.54 8.31 -9.91
N ASP A 42 4.67 7.18 -9.23
CA ASP A 42 3.67 6.11 -9.27
C ASP A 42 2.38 6.56 -8.57
N PHE A 43 2.49 7.25 -7.42
CA PHE A 43 1.35 7.83 -6.71
C PHE A 43 0.64 8.91 -7.53
N ILE A 44 1.36 9.83 -8.17
CA ILE A 44 0.76 10.87 -9.02
C ILE A 44 -0.06 10.23 -10.15
N LYS A 45 0.50 9.22 -10.84
CA LYS A 45 -0.21 8.50 -11.92
C LYS A 45 -1.46 7.79 -11.41
N TYR A 46 -1.37 7.13 -10.27
CA TYR A 46 -2.49 6.44 -9.63
C TYR A 46 -3.60 7.43 -9.24
N LEU A 47 -3.26 8.50 -8.53
CA LEU A 47 -4.23 9.52 -8.11
C LEU A 47 -4.85 10.25 -9.29
N ASN A 48 -4.10 10.53 -10.35
CA ASN A 48 -4.64 11.12 -11.58
C ASN A 48 -5.64 10.19 -12.28
N THR A 49 -5.41 8.88 -12.21
CA THR A 49 -6.37 7.88 -12.71
C THR A 49 -7.68 7.93 -11.92
N ILE A 50 -7.60 7.99 -10.58
CA ILE A 50 -8.78 8.11 -9.72
C ILE A 50 -9.48 9.46 -9.94
N LEU A 51 -8.74 10.56 -10.09
CA LEU A 51 -9.28 11.89 -10.36
C LEU A 51 -10.16 11.89 -11.61
N ASN A 52 -9.72 11.22 -12.68
CA ASN A 52 -10.47 11.10 -13.93
C ASN A 52 -11.73 10.21 -13.81
N LEU A 53 -11.71 9.22 -12.91
CA LEU A 53 -12.82 8.27 -12.71
C LEU A 53 -13.86 8.77 -11.72
N ASN A 54 -13.40 9.29 -10.58
CA ASN A 54 -14.23 9.81 -9.50
C ASN A 54 -13.45 10.89 -8.71
N PRO A 55 -13.57 12.17 -9.10
CA PRO A 55 -12.83 13.26 -8.47
C PRO A 55 -13.01 13.35 -6.95
N LYS A 56 -14.20 13.03 -6.44
CA LYS A 56 -14.52 13.11 -5.00
C LYS A 56 -13.67 12.15 -4.15
N SER A 57 -13.20 11.04 -4.73
CA SER A 57 -12.34 10.08 -4.01
C SER A 57 -10.94 10.61 -3.69
N VAL A 58 -10.49 11.68 -4.35
CA VAL A 58 -9.18 12.31 -4.12
C VAL A 58 -9.30 13.76 -3.66
N GLY A 59 -10.49 14.21 -3.23
CA GLY A 59 -10.70 15.61 -2.83
C GLY A 59 -10.72 16.59 -4.00
N GLU A 60 -11.10 16.11 -5.18
CA GLU A 60 -11.32 16.89 -6.42
C GLU A 60 -10.07 17.52 -7.04
N LYS A 61 -8.88 17.30 -6.46
CA LYS A 61 -7.59 17.76 -6.98
C LYS A 61 -6.45 16.81 -6.56
N LEU A 62 -5.32 16.88 -7.25
CA LEU A 62 -4.11 16.18 -6.80
C LEU A 62 -3.49 16.88 -5.59
N PRO A 63 -2.82 16.14 -4.69
CA PRO A 63 -2.04 16.72 -3.61
C PRO A 63 -0.82 17.48 -4.15
N ASP A 64 -0.37 18.48 -3.41
CA ASP A 64 0.84 19.25 -3.73
C ASP A 64 2.13 18.50 -3.39
N ASP A 65 3.27 19.12 -3.70
CA ASP A 65 4.59 18.52 -3.47
C ASP A 65 4.90 18.26 -1.99
N GLY A 66 4.27 18.98 -1.07
CA GLY A 66 4.41 18.78 0.38
C GLY A 66 3.90 17.42 0.84
N PHE A 67 2.97 16.80 0.11
CA PHE A 67 2.49 15.46 0.39
C PHE A 67 3.56 14.36 0.22
N TYR A 68 4.54 14.60 -0.66
CA TYR A 68 5.59 13.63 -1.00
C TYR A 68 6.89 13.84 -0.24
N ILE A 69 6.95 14.85 0.63
CA ILE A 69 8.13 15.25 1.38
C ILE A 69 7.80 15.07 2.86
N TYR A 70 8.58 14.25 3.57
CA TYR A 70 8.56 14.32 5.04
C TYR A 70 9.26 15.60 5.47
N ALA A 71 8.69 16.32 6.45
CA ALA A 71 9.48 17.24 7.27
C ALA A 71 10.56 16.41 7.98
N GLU A 72 11.82 16.80 7.82
CA GLU A 72 12.94 16.25 8.59
C GLU A 72 12.80 16.55 10.09
#